data_AF-A0A562E2Y8-F1
#
_entry.id   AF-A0A562E2Y8-F1
#
_cell.length_a   1.000
_cell.length_b   1.000
_cell.length_c   1.000
_cell.angle_alpha   90.00
_cell.angle_beta   90.00
_cell.angle_gamma   90.00
#
_symmetry.space_group_name_H-M   'P 1'
#
loop_
_entity.id
_entity.type
_entity.pdbx_description
1 polymer ?
#
loop_
_entity_poly.entity_id
_entity_poly.type
_entity_poly.pdbx_seq_one_letter_code
_entity_poly.pdbx_strand_id
1 'polypeptide(L)'
;MIHGGFHTGSSWTTTPDGRAGWAPRFAALGWEVYVVDWPRTGRSGGSTPESVSLSAADVVDGLLALLDKVGPVMMVGHSIGAALAFKTAECSPSGVRAIAALTPASVESPVVGWDPAPHDQYVVFTEEMARTLFANGDAFPHHAFANYHSSLVPLAPRIFNSSLGLNEDLKIDSSRDPGWGSRIPVLLLTADQDQLIPDVRAMETSEALGVPLTRLAEDWGMSGHGHNVIVELGTEEIARRVDAWLSGCLDNDPA
;
A
#
# COMPACT_ATOMS: atom_id res chain seq x y z
N MET A 1 4.18 7.50 -4.09
CA MET A 1 2.97 6.65 -4.03
C MET A 1 3.33 5.24 -4.45
N ILE A 2 3.06 4.25 -3.59
CA ILE A 2 3.50 2.85 -3.73
C ILE A 2 2.26 1.96 -3.82
N HIS A 3 2.06 1.31 -4.97
CA HIS A 3 0.90 0.43 -5.22
C HIS A 3 0.93 -0.87 -4.40
N GLY A 4 -0.20 -1.57 -4.33
CA GLY A 4 -0.32 -2.90 -3.71
C GLY A 4 0.10 -4.04 -4.64
N GLY A 5 -0.01 -5.28 -4.13
CA GLY A 5 0.27 -6.48 -4.90
C GLY A 5 -0.72 -6.63 -6.05
N PHE A 6 -0.30 -7.21 -7.17
CA PHE A 6 -1.09 -7.35 -8.41
C PHE A 6 -1.46 -6.04 -9.11
N HIS A 7 -1.03 -4.88 -8.59
CA HIS A 7 -1.23 -3.57 -9.24
C HIS A 7 0.06 -3.05 -9.86
N THR A 8 -0.07 -1.92 -10.55
CA THR A 8 1.04 -1.06 -10.96
C THR A 8 0.75 0.36 -10.48
N GLY A 9 1.65 1.30 -10.73
CA GLY A 9 1.42 2.71 -10.42
C GLY A 9 0.20 3.32 -11.11
N SER A 10 -0.38 2.67 -12.12
CA SER A 10 -1.63 3.11 -12.75
C SER A 10 -2.78 3.27 -11.76
N SER A 11 -2.82 2.47 -10.68
CA SER A 11 -3.86 2.55 -9.64
C SER A 11 -3.94 3.91 -8.96
N TRP A 12 -2.84 4.68 -8.96
CA TRP A 12 -2.79 6.03 -8.42
C TRP A 12 -3.24 7.10 -9.42
N THR A 13 -3.36 6.77 -10.70
CA THR A 13 -3.57 7.76 -11.77
C THR A 13 -5.03 7.86 -12.21
N THR A 14 -5.75 6.74 -12.30
CA THR A 14 -7.13 6.70 -12.79
C THR A 14 -7.86 5.52 -12.15
N THR A 15 -9.10 5.74 -11.72
CA THR A 15 -9.95 4.67 -11.16
C THR A 15 -10.53 3.80 -12.28
N PRO A 16 -10.98 2.57 -11.99
CA PRO A 16 -11.54 1.66 -13.01
C PRO A 16 -12.73 2.21 -13.78
N ASP A 17 -13.50 3.10 -13.14
CA ASP A 17 -14.66 3.80 -13.70
C ASP A 17 -14.31 5.15 -14.37
N GLY A 18 -13.01 5.45 -14.52
CA GLY A 18 -12.51 6.59 -15.30
C GLY A 18 -12.41 7.92 -14.54
N ARG A 19 -12.64 7.95 -13.23
CA ARG A 19 -12.38 9.15 -12.41
C ARG A 19 -10.88 9.35 -12.25
N ALA A 20 -10.49 10.60 -11.98
CA ALA A 20 -9.10 10.92 -11.65
C ALA A 20 -8.68 10.23 -10.33
N GLY A 21 -7.53 9.54 -10.36
CA GLY A 21 -6.90 8.95 -9.19
C GLY A 21 -6.23 9.99 -8.30
N TRP A 22 -5.49 9.54 -7.28
CA TRP A 22 -4.91 10.43 -6.27
C TRP A 22 -3.72 11.24 -6.78
N ALA A 23 -2.88 10.67 -7.65
CA ALA A 23 -1.70 11.34 -8.18
C ALA A 23 -2.00 12.68 -8.88
N PRO A 24 -2.92 12.74 -9.87
CA PRO A 24 -3.28 14.03 -10.48
C PRO A 24 -3.96 14.99 -9.49
N ARG A 25 -4.65 14.49 -8.47
CA ARG A 25 -5.27 15.32 -7.43
C ARG A 25 -4.22 15.99 -6.55
N PHE A 26 -3.25 15.22 -6.07
CA PHE A 26 -2.17 15.73 -5.23
C PHE A 26 -1.29 16.71 -6.01
N ALA A 27 -1.01 16.41 -7.29
CA ALA A 27 -0.30 17.34 -8.17
C ALA A 27 -1.06 18.66 -8.34
N ALA A 28 -2.40 18.63 -8.48
CA ALA A 28 -3.23 19.83 -8.54
C ALA A 28 -3.25 20.64 -7.24
N LEU A 29 -2.95 20.00 -6.10
CA LEU A 29 -2.80 20.65 -4.79
C LEU A 29 -1.37 21.19 -4.55
N GLY A 30 -0.46 21.04 -5.52
CA GLY A 30 0.88 21.60 -5.47
C GLY A 30 1.97 20.63 -5.00
N TRP A 31 1.64 19.38 -4.72
CA TRP A 31 2.64 18.36 -4.39
C TRP A 31 3.46 17.96 -5.62
N GLU A 32 4.76 17.73 -5.42
CA GLU A 32 5.57 16.98 -6.36
C GLU A 32 5.32 15.48 -6.17
N VAL A 33 4.67 14.84 -7.14
CA VAL A 33 4.17 13.47 -6.98
C VAL A 33 5.00 12.47 -7.78
N TYR A 34 5.57 11.51 -7.05
CA TYR A 34 6.27 10.35 -7.62
C TYR A 34 5.39 9.09 -7.53
N VAL A 35 5.00 8.55 -8.70
CA VAL A 35 4.23 7.30 -8.82
C VAL A 35 5.12 6.20 -9.35
N VAL A 36 5.44 5.22 -8.52
CA VAL A 36 6.40 4.17 -8.84
C VAL A 36 5.71 2.90 -9.34
N ASP A 37 6.38 2.19 -10.25
CA ASP A 37 6.12 0.77 -10.50
C ASP A 37 7.33 0.01 -9.97
N TRP A 38 7.11 -1.06 -9.20
CA TRP A 38 8.21 -1.87 -8.64
C TRP A 38 9.11 -2.42 -9.74
N PRO A 39 10.39 -2.73 -9.44
CA PRO A 39 11.25 -3.43 -10.39
C PRO A 39 10.52 -4.63 -10.99
N ARG A 40 10.58 -4.80 -12.32
CA ARG A 40 9.96 -5.92 -13.04
C ARG A 40 8.42 -5.96 -12.94
N THR A 41 7.80 -4.81 -12.68
CA THR A 41 6.35 -4.62 -12.66
C THR A 41 6.00 -3.41 -13.53
N GLY A 42 4.88 -3.47 -14.26
CA GLY A 42 4.40 -2.34 -15.07
C GLY A 42 5.47 -1.76 -16.01
N ARG A 43 5.68 -0.44 -15.92
CA ARG A 43 6.65 0.34 -16.71
C ARG A 43 8.11 0.02 -16.38
N SER A 44 8.39 -0.65 -15.27
CA SER A 44 9.73 -1.01 -14.80
C SER A 44 10.21 -2.38 -15.32
N GLY A 45 9.71 -2.81 -16.49
CA GLY A 45 10.18 -3.99 -17.22
C GLY A 45 9.20 -5.17 -17.30
N GLY A 46 8.04 -5.09 -16.63
CA GLY A 46 7.00 -6.12 -16.65
C GLY A 46 7.42 -7.50 -16.11
N SER A 47 6.44 -8.39 -15.96
CA SER A 47 6.65 -9.75 -15.45
C SER A 47 7.32 -10.62 -16.53
N THR A 48 8.56 -11.05 -16.28
CA THR A 48 9.30 -12.00 -17.12
C THR A 48 9.57 -13.29 -16.34
N PRO A 49 9.90 -14.44 -16.97
CA PRO A 49 10.23 -15.66 -16.23
C PRO A 49 11.37 -15.47 -15.21
N GLU A 50 12.33 -14.59 -15.50
CA GLU A 50 13.46 -14.26 -14.61
C GLU A 50 13.04 -13.38 -13.43
N SER A 51 11.87 -12.77 -13.53
CA SER A 51 11.35 -11.81 -12.56
C SER A 51 10.60 -12.46 -11.39
N VAL A 52 10.39 -13.80 -11.39
CA VAL A 52 9.76 -14.55 -10.28
C VAL A 52 10.54 -14.46 -8.98
N SER A 53 11.85 -14.18 -9.05
CA SER A 53 12.72 -14.05 -7.88
C SER A 53 12.58 -12.73 -7.13
N LEU A 54 11.78 -11.78 -7.63
CA LEU A 54 11.64 -10.45 -7.04
C LEU A 54 11.19 -10.57 -5.57
N SER A 55 11.89 -9.89 -4.68
CA SER A 55 11.67 -9.86 -3.24
C SER A 55 11.25 -8.48 -2.75
N ALA A 56 10.76 -8.39 -1.51
CA ALA A 56 10.49 -7.09 -0.90
C ALA A 56 11.76 -6.23 -0.78
N ALA A 57 12.92 -6.85 -0.53
CA ALA A 57 14.21 -6.15 -0.45
C ALA A 57 14.56 -5.47 -1.77
N ASP A 58 14.37 -6.14 -2.92
CA ASP A 58 14.62 -5.52 -4.24
C ASP A 58 13.74 -4.29 -4.47
N VAL A 59 12.49 -4.32 -3.98
CA VAL A 59 11.58 -3.18 -4.07
C VAL A 59 12.03 -2.05 -3.14
N VAL A 60 12.42 -2.36 -1.90
CA VAL A 60 12.95 -1.37 -0.95
C VAL A 60 14.24 -0.75 -1.48
N ASP A 61 15.16 -1.51 -2.06
CA ASP A 61 16.37 -0.98 -2.70
C ASP A 61 16.05 0.03 -3.81
N GLY A 62 15.04 -0.27 -4.63
CA GLY A 62 14.54 0.65 -5.65
C GLY A 62 13.94 1.94 -5.06
N LEU A 63 13.23 1.84 -3.93
CA LEU A 63 12.69 2.99 -3.21
C LEU A 63 13.79 3.83 -2.57
N LEU A 64 14.78 3.21 -1.93
CA LEU A 64 15.95 3.89 -1.37
C LEU A 64 16.74 4.63 -2.46
N ALA A 65 16.97 3.99 -3.60
CA ALA A 65 17.62 4.63 -4.75
C ALA A 65 16.82 5.82 -5.32
N LEU A 66 15.49 5.83 -5.14
CA LEU A 66 14.68 7.00 -5.46
C LEU A 66 14.89 8.11 -4.42
N LEU A 67 14.88 7.78 -3.11
CA LEU A 67 15.15 8.75 -2.04
C LEU A 67 16.51 9.44 -2.21
N ASP A 68 17.55 8.70 -2.62
CA ASP A 68 18.88 9.27 -2.90
C ASP A 68 18.85 10.33 -4.01
N LYS A 69 17.89 10.24 -4.95
CA LYS A 69 17.75 11.18 -6.06
C LYS A 69 16.86 12.38 -5.73
N VAL A 70 15.81 12.18 -4.95
CA VAL A 70 14.76 13.19 -4.74
C VAL A 70 14.78 13.81 -3.33
N GLY A 71 15.63 13.29 -2.45
CA GLY A 71 15.70 13.68 -1.05
C GLY A 71 14.56 13.10 -0.20
N PRO A 72 14.37 13.60 1.04
CA PRO A 72 13.35 13.10 1.95
C PRO A 72 11.92 13.34 1.43
N VAL A 73 11.08 12.31 1.50
CA VAL A 73 9.70 12.33 0.97
C VAL A 73 8.66 11.98 2.02
N MET A 74 7.40 12.29 1.74
CA MET A 74 6.27 11.62 2.37
C MET A 74 5.83 10.44 1.50
N MET A 75 5.48 9.33 2.13
CA MET A 75 5.08 8.11 1.43
C MET A 75 3.57 7.90 1.57
N VAL A 76 2.93 7.54 0.46
CA VAL A 76 1.55 7.03 0.45
C VAL A 76 1.61 5.62 -0.11
N GLY A 77 1.20 4.65 0.68
CA GLY A 77 1.22 3.23 0.33
C GLY A 77 -0.15 2.60 0.49
N HIS A 78 -0.49 1.67 -0.40
CA HIS A 78 -1.71 0.88 -0.33
C HIS A 78 -1.35 -0.61 -0.17
N SER A 79 -2.06 -1.33 0.71
CA SER A 79 -1.84 -2.77 0.91
C SER A 79 -0.38 -3.08 1.25
N ILE A 80 0.25 -4.07 0.61
CA ILE A 80 1.69 -4.33 0.75
C ILE A 80 2.58 -3.13 0.40
N GLY A 81 2.11 -2.19 -0.43
CA GLY A 81 2.80 -0.93 -0.69
C GLY A 81 3.00 -0.07 0.56
N ALA A 82 2.10 -0.17 1.53
CA ALA A 82 2.27 0.46 2.84
C ALA A 82 3.28 -0.30 3.73
N ALA A 83 3.26 -1.63 3.72
CA ALA A 83 4.28 -2.43 4.43
C ALA A 83 5.70 -2.16 3.87
N LEU A 84 5.83 -2.00 2.55
CA LEU A 84 7.07 -1.57 1.90
C LEU A 84 7.49 -0.16 2.32
N ALA A 85 6.54 0.77 2.54
CA ALA A 85 6.84 2.10 3.06
C ALA A 85 7.40 2.03 4.48
N PHE A 86 6.82 1.20 5.37
CA PHE A 86 7.36 0.96 6.71
C PHE A 86 8.78 0.40 6.66
N LYS A 87 9.02 -0.60 5.80
CA LYS A 87 10.36 -1.17 5.63
C LYS A 87 11.37 -0.20 5.04
N THR A 88 10.92 0.69 4.15
CA THR A 88 11.77 1.76 3.61
C THR A 88 12.15 2.76 4.70
N ALA A 89 11.20 3.15 5.55
CA ALA A 89 11.45 4.04 6.68
C ALA A 89 12.38 3.43 7.74
N GLU A 90 12.29 2.12 8.00
CA GLU A 90 13.26 1.40 8.83
C GLU A 90 14.69 1.50 8.24
N CYS A 91 14.83 1.33 6.93
CA CYS A 91 16.13 1.39 6.25
C CYS A 91 16.66 2.82 6.06
N SER A 92 15.79 3.83 6.01
CA SER A 92 16.14 5.24 5.79
C SER A 92 15.22 6.18 6.59
N PRO A 93 15.40 6.25 7.92
CA PRO A 93 14.52 7.03 8.80
C PRO A 93 14.60 8.54 8.54
N SER A 94 15.73 9.04 8.01
CA SER A 94 15.87 10.44 7.60
C SER A 94 15.32 10.72 6.19
N GLY A 95 15.10 9.67 5.39
CA GLY A 95 14.56 9.78 4.03
C GLY A 95 13.03 9.77 3.97
N VAL A 96 12.34 9.43 5.07
CA VAL A 96 10.88 9.36 5.13
C VAL A 96 10.37 10.32 6.21
N ARG A 97 9.58 11.31 5.79
CA ARG A 97 9.02 12.36 6.67
C ARG A 97 7.66 11.99 7.28
N ALA A 98 6.84 11.25 6.55
CA ALA A 98 5.52 10.79 6.99
C ALA A 98 5.05 9.62 6.12
N ILE A 99 4.14 8.80 6.65
CA ILE A 99 3.55 7.67 5.91
C ILE A 99 2.02 7.70 6.03
N ALA A 100 1.31 7.81 4.91
CA ALA A 100 -0.10 7.46 4.81
C ALA A 100 -0.23 6.01 4.35
N ALA A 101 -0.61 5.12 5.26
CA ALA A 101 -0.77 3.69 5.05
C ALA A 101 -2.25 3.36 4.90
N LEU A 102 -2.65 2.96 3.69
CA LEU A 102 -4.03 2.68 3.32
C LEU A 102 -4.23 1.16 3.28
N THR A 103 -5.09 0.64 4.16
CA THR A 103 -5.42 -0.80 4.28
C THR A 103 -4.16 -1.68 4.19
N PRO A 104 -3.12 -1.42 5.01
CA PRO A 104 -1.82 -2.05 4.83
C PRO A 104 -1.88 -3.56 4.98
N ALA A 105 -1.03 -4.27 4.22
CA ALA A 105 -0.83 -5.68 4.48
C ALA A 105 -0.23 -5.85 5.88
N SER A 106 -0.95 -6.55 6.75
CA SER A 106 -0.44 -6.94 8.06
C SER A 106 0.50 -8.15 7.88
N VAL A 107 1.71 -8.04 8.40
CA VAL A 107 2.79 -9.03 8.23
C VAL A 107 3.29 -9.58 9.57
N GLU A 108 2.66 -9.19 10.67
CA GLU A 108 3.07 -9.49 12.04
C GLU A 108 2.95 -10.99 12.35
N SER A 109 1.85 -11.60 11.91
CA SER A 109 1.59 -13.03 12.04
C SER A 109 1.15 -13.62 10.69
N PRO A 110 1.42 -14.91 10.40
CA PRO A 110 0.96 -15.56 9.18
C PRO A 110 -0.56 -15.52 9.02
N VAL A 111 -1.05 -15.25 7.80
CA VAL A 111 -2.48 -15.34 7.50
C VAL A 111 -2.93 -16.79 7.58
N VAL A 112 -3.91 -17.07 8.46
CA VAL A 112 -4.43 -18.42 8.69
C VAL A 112 -5.19 -18.92 7.47
N GLY A 113 -4.95 -20.17 7.07
CA GLY A 113 -5.67 -20.83 5.98
C GLY A 113 -5.11 -20.56 4.59
N TRP A 114 -3.98 -19.87 4.47
CA TRP A 114 -3.28 -19.65 3.21
C TRP A 114 -1.97 -20.43 3.17
N ASP A 115 -1.80 -21.24 2.11
CA ASP A 115 -0.55 -21.92 1.82
C ASP A 115 0.42 -20.97 1.09
N PRO A 116 1.75 -21.13 1.28
CA PRO A 116 2.73 -20.38 0.53
C PRO A 116 2.64 -20.68 -0.96
N ALA A 117 2.72 -19.64 -1.79
CA ALA A 117 2.82 -19.80 -3.23
C ALA A 117 4.14 -20.49 -3.63
N PRO A 118 4.14 -21.33 -4.69
CA PRO A 118 5.35 -21.93 -5.25
C PRO A 118 6.37 -20.86 -5.67
N HIS A 119 7.64 -21.04 -5.32
CA HIS A 119 8.68 -20.01 -5.52
C HIS A 119 9.06 -19.76 -6.98
N ASP A 120 8.69 -20.66 -7.89
CA ASP A 120 9.04 -20.66 -9.29
C ASP A 120 7.88 -20.23 -10.21
N GLN A 121 6.73 -19.88 -9.64
CA GLN A 121 5.52 -19.54 -10.40
C GLN A 121 4.92 -18.22 -9.93
N TYR A 122 4.50 -17.41 -10.90
CA TYR A 122 3.72 -16.22 -10.60
C TYR A 122 2.38 -16.56 -9.98
N VAL A 123 1.99 -15.74 -8.99
CA VAL A 123 0.62 -15.74 -8.49
C VAL A 123 -0.21 -14.89 -9.44
N VAL A 124 -1.34 -15.42 -9.88
CA VAL A 124 -2.33 -14.71 -10.70
C VAL A 124 -3.67 -14.85 -10.00
N PHE A 125 -4.33 -13.73 -9.73
CA PHE A 125 -5.67 -13.76 -9.16
C PHE A 125 -6.69 -14.10 -10.25
N THR A 126 -7.57 -15.04 -9.94
CA THR A 126 -8.75 -15.30 -10.75
C THR A 126 -9.75 -14.15 -10.58
N GLU A 127 -10.74 -14.11 -11.47
CA GLU A 127 -11.84 -13.14 -11.35
C GLU A 127 -12.54 -13.25 -9.99
N GLU A 128 -12.80 -14.48 -9.54
CA GLU A 128 -13.42 -14.77 -8.24
C GLU A 128 -12.58 -14.24 -7.09
N MET A 129 -11.26 -14.50 -7.09
CA MET A 129 -10.36 -13.98 -6.06
C MET A 129 -10.31 -12.45 -6.06
N ALA A 130 -10.22 -11.83 -7.25
CA ALA A 130 -10.22 -10.38 -7.36
C ALA A 130 -11.52 -9.75 -6.85
N ARG A 131 -12.69 -10.39 -7.07
CA ARG A 131 -13.97 -9.95 -6.50
C ARG A 131 -13.95 -10.02 -4.98
N THR A 132 -13.58 -11.17 -4.43
CA THR A 132 -13.67 -11.43 -2.99
C THR A 132 -12.61 -10.67 -2.17
N LEU A 133 -11.44 -10.39 -2.75
CA LEU A 133 -10.31 -9.84 -2.01
C LEU A 133 -10.04 -8.36 -2.30
N PHE A 134 -10.37 -7.88 -3.51
CA PHE A 134 -10.07 -6.49 -3.89
C PHE A 134 -11.30 -5.64 -4.22
N ALA A 135 -12.37 -6.26 -4.73
CA ALA A 135 -13.62 -5.57 -5.03
C ALA A 135 -14.71 -5.98 -4.02
N ASN A 136 -14.35 -5.98 -2.74
CA ASN A 136 -15.15 -6.56 -1.66
C ASN A 136 -15.96 -5.53 -0.86
N GLY A 137 -15.78 -4.24 -1.10
CA GLY A 137 -16.59 -3.19 -0.53
C GLY A 137 -17.82 -2.84 -1.38
N ASP A 138 -18.88 -2.40 -0.73
CA ASP A 138 -20.06 -1.79 -1.37
C ASP A 138 -19.68 -0.53 -2.17
N ALA A 139 -18.68 0.21 -1.70
CA ALA A 139 -18.13 1.39 -2.36
C ALA A 139 -17.30 1.05 -3.60
N PHE A 140 -16.96 -0.21 -3.86
CA PHE A 140 -16.26 -0.57 -5.08
C PHE A 140 -17.12 -0.27 -6.32
N PRO A 141 -16.57 0.33 -7.40
CA PRO A 141 -17.32 0.57 -8.63
C PRO A 141 -17.56 -0.74 -9.40
N HIS A 142 -18.49 -1.56 -8.91
CA HIS A 142 -18.76 -2.92 -9.41
C HIS A 142 -19.09 -2.98 -10.90
N HIS A 143 -19.74 -1.94 -11.43
CA HIS A 143 -20.02 -1.80 -12.87
C HIS A 143 -18.75 -1.72 -13.73
N ALA A 144 -17.62 -1.27 -13.17
CA ALA A 144 -16.33 -1.14 -13.82
C ALA A 144 -15.35 -2.27 -13.46
N PHE A 145 -15.84 -3.35 -12.83
CA PHE A 145 -14.99 -4.46 -12.38
C PHE A 145 -14.20 -5.11 -13.52
N ALA A 146 -14.77 -5.25 -14.73
CA ALA A 146 -14.06 -5.82 -15.86
C ALA A 146 -12.80 -5.03 -16.22
N ASN A 147 -12.89 -3.69 -16.22
CA ASN A 147 -11.74 -2.81 -16.42
C ASN A 147 -10.71 -2.98 -15.30
N TYR A 148 -11.18 -3.00 -14.04
CA TYR A 148 -10.32 -3.23 -12.88
C TYR A 148 -9.54 -4.54 -13.00
N HIS A 149 -10.23 -5.64 -13.23
CA HIS A 149 -9.62 -6.97 -13.33
C HIS A 149 -8.59 -7.03 -14.48
N SER A 150 -8.89 -6.39 -15.63
CA SER A 150 -7.95 -6.34 -16.77
C SER A 150 -6.66 -5.56 -16.48
N SER A 151 -6.66 -4.72 -15.44
CA SER A 151 -5.47 -3.95 -15.03
C SER A 151 -4.54 -4.70 -14.08
N LEU A 152 -4.99 -5.85 -13.54
CA LEU A 152 -4.19 -6.64 -12.61
C LEU A 152 -3.02 -7.30 -13.34
N VAL A 153 -1.88 -7.37 -12.65
CA VAL A 153 -0.65 -8.01 -13.15
C VAL A 153 -0.25 -9.20 -12.27
N PRO A 154 0.48 -10.19 -12.79
CA PRO A 154 0.98 -11.30 -11.99
C PRO A 154 1.95 -10.82 -10.88
N LEU A 155 1.87 -11.43 -9.70
CA LEU A 155 2.69 -11.08 -8.53
C LEU A 155 3.77 -12.13 -8.27
N ALA A 156 5.01 -11.68 -8.02
CA ALA A 156 6.11 -12.57 -7.67
C ALA A 156 5.79 -13.35 -6.38
N PRO A 157 6.04 -14.68 -6.35
CA PRO A 157 5.60 -15.54 -5.25
C PRO A 157 6.22 -15.17 -3.91
N ARG A 158 7.48 -14.71 -3.89
CA ARG A 158 8.13 -14.28 -2.65
C ARG A 158 7.45 -13.04 -2.06
N ILE A 159 7.12 -12.03 -2.89
CA ILE A 159 6.36 -10.85 -2.46
C ILE A 159 4.97 -11.24 -1.97
N PHE A 160 4.28 -12.13 -2.68
CA PHE A 160 2.97 -12.62 -2.26
C PHE A 160 3.06 -13.29 -0.87
N ASN A 161 4.02 -14.18 -0.67
CA ASN A 161 4.23 -14.84 0.62
C ASN A 161 4.59 -13.82 1.72
N SER A 162 5.35 -12.77 1.40
CA SER A 162 5.63 -11.67 2.35
C SER A 162 4.37 -10.89 2.73
N SER A 163 3.45 -10.66 1.79
CA SER A 163 2.16 -9.98 2.08
C SER A 163 1.27 -10.77 3.04
N LEU A 164 1.48 -12.08 3.13
CA LEU A 164 0.75 -12.98 4.02
C LEU A 164 1.46 -13.21 5.37
N GLY A 165 2.58 -12.51 5.65
CA GLY A 165 3.37 -12.73 6.86
C GLY A 165 4.04 -14.11 6.93
N LEU A 166 4.18 -14.82 5.80
CA LEU A 166 4.77 -16.17 5.74
C LEU A 166 6.31 -16.17 5.72
N ASN A 167 6.92 -14.99 5.69
CA ASN A 167 8.37 -14.80 5.84
C ASN A 167 8.67 -13.48 6.57
N GLU A 168 9.94 -13.25 6.86
CA GLU A 168 10.41 -12.10 7.65
C GLU A 168 10.74 -10.86 6.79
N ASP A 169 10.59 -10.92 5.46
CA ASP A 169 11.12 -9.89 4.55
C ASP A 169 10.52 -8.49 4.81
N LEU A 170 9.27 -8.43 5.24
CA LEU A 170 8.53 -7.18 5.52
C LEU A 170 8.34 -6.88 7.00
N LYS A 171 8.71 -7.79 7.90
CA LYS A 171 8.56 -7.52 9.33
C LYS A 171 9.53 -6.42 9.75
N ILE A 172 9.05 -5.55 10.62
CA ILE A 172 9.87 -4.47 11.16
C ILE A 172 10.85 -5.04 12.19
N ASP A 173 12.13 -4.83 11.93
CA ASP A 173 13.25 -5.17 12.80
C ASP A 173 13.56 -3.96 13.69
N SER A 174 13.01 -3.99 14.90
CA SER A 174 13.20 -2.93 15.90
C SER A 174 14.65 -2.79 16.37
N SER A 175 15.56 -3.72 16.02
CA SER A 175 16.98 -3.61 16.35
C SER A 175 17.77 -2.72 15.39
N ARG A 176 17.28 -2.52 14.15
CA ARG A 176 17.96 -1.70 13.14
C ARG A 176 17.87 -0.21 13.44
N ASP A 177 16.67 0.26 13.74
CA ASP A 177 16.45 1.63 14.20
C ASP A 177 15.34 1.68 15.26
N PRO A 178 15.69 1.52 16.54
CA PRO A 178 14.72 1.56 17.63
C PRO A 178 13.93 2.88 17.64
N GLY A 179 12.60 2.75 17.54
CA GLY A 179 11.68 3.88 17.67
C GLY A 179 11.54 4.76 16.43
N TRP A 180 11.90 4.30 15.22
CA TRP A 180 11.59 5.08 14.01
C TRP A 180 10.08 5.33 13.87
N GLY A 181 9.25 4.34 14.23
CA GLY A 181 7.79 4.45 14.20
C GLY A 181 7.21 5.49 15.17
N SER A 182 7.96 5.91 16.20
CA SER A 182 7.57 7.01 17.09
C SER A 182 8.08 8.39 16.64
N ARG A 183 9.00 8.43 15.66
CA ARG A 183 9.55 9.67 15.09
C ARG A 183 8.89 10.06 13.78
N ILE A 184 8.52 9.08 12.96
CA ILE A 184 7.86 9.31 11.67
C ILE A 184 6.35 9.25 11.90
N PRO A 185 5.60 10.35 11.64
CA PRO A 185 4.16 10.32 11.66
C PRO A 185 3.61 9.27 10.70
N VAL A 186 2.69 8.43 11.19
CA VAL A 186 2.00 7.42 10.39
C VAL A 186 0.48 7.61 10.54
N LEU A 187 -0.20 7.76 9.41
CA LEU A 187 -1.65 7.63 9.33
C LEU A 187 -1.98 6.20 8.90
N LEU A 188 -2.49 5.40 9.82
CA LEU A 188 -2.84 4.00 9.60
C LEU A 188 -4.36 3.88 9.36
N LEU A 189 -4.76 3.62 8.12
CA LEU A 189 -6.17 3.57 7.71
C LEU A 189 -6.66 2.14 7.47
N THR A 190 -7.84 1.82 7.98
CA THR A 190 -8.57 0.57 7.68
C THR A 190 -10.01 0.84 7.25
N ALA A 191 -10.62 -0.15 6.59
CA ALA A 191 -11.96 -0.09 6.05
C ALA A 191 -12.86 -1.19 6.63
N ASP A 192 -14.15 -0.89 6.81
CA ASP A 192 -15.10 -1.73 7.54
C ASP A 192 -15.50 -3.02 6.80
N GLN A 193 -15.37 -3.06 5.47
CA GLN A 193 -15.69 -4.22 4.65
C GLN A 193 -14.46 -4.91 4.05
N ASP A 194 -13.23 -4.52 4.45
CA ASP A 194 -12.01 -5.17 3.97
C ASP A 194 -11.96 -6.66 4.39
N GLN A 195 -12.13 -7.55 3.41
CA GLN A 195 -12.05 -9.00 3.61
C GLN A 195 -10.62 -9.54 3.48
N LEU A 196 -9.71 -8.77 2.86
CA LEU A 196 -8.33 -9.19 2.70
C LEU A 196 -7.51 -8.88 3.94
N ILE A 197 -7.72 -7.70 4.53
CA ILE A 197 -7.13 -7.27 5.80
C ILE A 197 -8.27 -6.92 6.78
N PRO A 198 -8.88 -7.92 7.44
CA PRO A 198 -9.90 -7.67 8.45
C PRO A 198 -9.40 -6.82 9.62
N ASP A 199 -10.30 -6.18 10.37
CA ASP A 199 -9.95 -5.25 11.46
C ASP A 199 -8.96 -5.83 12.48
N VAL A 200 -9.09 -7.11 12.82
CA VAL A 200 -8.16 -7.79 13.75
C VAL A 200 -6.71 -7.77 13.26
N ARG A 201 -6.49 -7.86 11.94
CA ARG A 201 -5.17 -7.78 11.31
C ARG A 201 -4.65 -6.35 11.33
N ALA A 202 -5.50 -5.38 11.03
CA ALA A 202 -5.15 -3.97 11.11
C ALA A 202 -4.77 -3.57 12.55
N MET A 203 -5.42 -4.15 13.55
CA MET A 203 -5.05 -3.99 14.96
C MET A 203 -3.68 -4.58 15.29
N GLU A 204 -3.33 -5.77 14.78
CA GLU A 204 -1.97 -6.34 14.96
C GLU A 204 -0.89 -5.37 14.44
N THR A 205 -1.09 -4.79 13.25
CA THR A 205 -0.17 -3.77 12.70
C THR A 205 -0.13 -2.51 13.56
N SER A 206 -1.29 -2.04 14.04
CA SER A 206 -1.39 -0.87 14.93
C SER A 206 -0.60 -1.07 16.23
N GLU A 207 -0.75 -2.24 16.86
CA GLU A 207 -0.04 -2.61 18.09
C GLU A 207 1.46 -2.76 17.84
N ALA A 208 1.86 -3.42 16.74
CA ALA A 208 3.26 -3.63 16.41
C ALA A 208 4.02 -2.32 16.13
N LEU A 209 3.35 -1.35 15.49
CA LEU A 209 3.94 -0.03 15.19
C LEU A 209 3.77 0.97 16.34
N GLY A 210 2.85 0.74 17.27
CA GLY A 210 2.47 1.72 18.29
C GLY A 210 1.77 2.95 17.70
N VAL A 211 1.07 2.77 16.58
CA VAL A 211 0.41 3.85 15.82
C VAL A 211 -1.11 3.69 15.92
N PRO A 212 -1.88 4.75 16.22
CA PRO A 212 -3.32 4.66 16.32
C PRO A 212 -3.96 4.28 14.98
N LEU A 213 -4.86 3.30 15.03
CA LEU A 213 -5.66 2.88 13.89
C LEU A 213 -6.79 3.88 13.64
N THR A 214 -6.90 4.38 12.42
CA THR A 214 -8.01 5.21 11.92
C THR A 214 -8.95 4.35 11.08
N ARG A 215 -10.20 4.21 11.50
CA ARG A 215 -11.24 3.44 10.82
C ARG A 215 -12.08 4.37 9.96
N LEU A 216 -12.17 4.11 8.66
CA LEU A 216 -12.91 4.95 7.73
C LEU A 216 -14.38 5.13 8.15
N ALA A 217 -15.06 4.04 8.52
CA ALA A 217 -16.46 4.08 8.91
C ALA A 217 -16.71 4.88 10.20
N GLU A 218 -15.90 4.62 11.23
CA GLU A 218 -16.14 5.13 12.59
C GLU A 218 -15.56 6.54 12.78
N ASP A 219 -14.31 6.75 12.36
CA ASP A 219 -13.62 8.02 12.58
C ASP A 219 -13.95 9.03 11.49
N TRP A 220 -14.16 8.56 10.25
CA TRP A 220 -14.36 9.45 9.10
C TRP A 220 -15.80 9.49 8.58
N GLY A 221 -16.68 8.63 9.08
CA GLY A 221 -18.07 8.53 8.63
C GLY A 221 -18.20 7.98 7.22
N MET A 222 -17.20 7.22 6.75
CA MET A 222 -17.10 6.67 5.40
C MET A 222 -17.21 5.15 5.46
N SER A 223 -18.43 4.64 5.57
CA SER A 223 -18.74 3.21 5.64
C SER A 223 -18.84 2.58 4.25
N GLY A 224 -18.80 1.24 4.19
CA GLY A 224 -18.98 0.49 2.94
C GLY A 224 -17.70 0.35 2.12
N HIS A 225 -16.56 0.73 2.68
CA HIS A 225 -15.28 0.66 2.00
C HIS A 225 -14.62 -0.71 2.20
N GLY A 226 -14.04 -1.24 1.13
CA GLY A 226 -13.36 -2.53 1.11
C GLY A 226 -11.85 -2.35 1.11
N HIS A 227 -11.14 -3.34 0.56
CA HIS A 227 -9.68 -3.32 0.53
C HIS A 227 -9.11 -2.21 -0.36
N ASN A 228 -9.76 -1.90 -1.48
CA ASN A 228 -9.17 -1.08 -2.53
C ASN A 228 -9.64 0.39 -2.46
N VAL A 229 -9.52 0.96 -1.27
CA VAL A 229 -9.98 2.32 -0.91
C VAL A 229 -9.47 3.42 -1.84
N ILE A 230 -8.38 3.19 -2.57
CA ILE A 230 -7.75 4.14 -3.50
C ILE A 230 -8.49 4.27 -4.85
N VAL A 231 -9.39 3.33 -5.17
CA VAL A 231 -10.18 3.35 -6.42
C VAL A 231 -11.69 3.33 -6.19
N GLU A 232 -12.12 3.10 -4.96
CA GLU A 232 -13.53 3.04 -4.58
C GLU A 232 -14.26 4.38 -4.80
N LEU A 233 -15.60 4.34 -4.80
CA LEU A 233 -16.45 5.52 -4.76
C LEU A 233 -16.20 6.27 -3.45
N GLY A 234 -16.08 7.60 -3.48
CA GLY A 234 -15.70 8.38 -2.30
C GLY A 234 -14.19 8.47 -2.04
N THR A 235 -13.36 7.78 -2.82
CA THR A 235 -11.89 7.83 -2.68
C THR A 235 -11.30 9.24 -2.78
N GLU A 236 -11.96 10.15 -3.50
CA GLU A 236 -11.58 11.56 -3.57
C GLU A 236 -11.64 12.29 -2.21
N GLU A 237 -12.60 11.92 -1.35
CA GLU A 237 -12.70 12.47 0.00
C GLU A 237 -11.65 11.86 0.93
N ILE A 238 -11.35 10.56 0.77
CA ILE A 238 -10.23 9.90 1.46
C ILE A 238 -8.93 10.62 1.09
N ALA A 239 -8.68 10.83 -0.20
CA ALA A 239 -7.50 11.51 -0.71
C ALA A 239 -7.37 12.93 -0.12
N ARG A 240 -8.48 13.68 -0.04
CA ARG A 240 -8.51 15.04 0.55
C ARG A 240 -8.17 15.03 2.04
N ARG A 241 -8.65 14.05 2.80
CA ARG A 241 -8.34 13.93 4.23
C ARG A 241 -6.89 13.51 4.48
N VAL A 242 -6.36 12.61 3.64
CA VAL A 242 -4.95 12.24 3.65
C VAL A 242 -4.06 13.45 3.32
N ASP A 243 -4.40 14.23 2.31
CA ASP A 243 -3.70 15.48 1.98
C ASP A 243 -3.69 16.48 3.14
N ALA A 244 -4.84 16.70 3.79
CA ALA A 244 -4.92 17.59 4.95
C ALA A 244 -4.04 17.10 6.11
N TRP A 245 -3.99 15.78 6.34
CA TRP A 245 -3.12 15.17 7.34
C TRP A 245 -1.63 15.34 6.98
N LEU A 246 -1.24 15.03 5.75
CA LEU A 246 0.14 15.20 5.25
C LEU A 246 0.61 16.64 5.34
N SER A 247 -0.25 17.59 4.97
CA SER A 247 0.04 19.03 5.08
C SER A 247 0.28 19.43 6.52
N GLY A 248 -0.54 18.94 7.46
CA GLY A 248 -0.34 19.18 8.90
C GLY A 248 0.95 18.58 9.46
N CYS A 249 1.52 17.54 8.84
CA CYS A 249 2.84 17.02 9.21
C CYS A 249 3.98 17.98 8.83
N LEU A 250 3.85 18.75 7.74
CA LEU A 250 4.85 19.76 7.34
C LEU A 250 4.93 20.91 8.34
N ASP A 251 3.78 21.35 8.87
CA ASP A 251 3.71 22.47 9.81
C ASP A 251 4.36 22.17 11.17
N ASN A 252 4.57 20.88 11.48
CA ASN A 252 5.16 20.41 12.74
C ASN A 252 6.65 20.03 12.64
N ASP A 253 7.29 20.21 11.47
CA ASP A 253 8.72 19.93 11.28
C ASP A 253 9.53 21.16 11.76
N PRO A 254 10.30 21.09 12.86
CA PRO A 254 11.14 22.20 13.28
C PRO A 254 12.24 22.41 12.23
N ALA A 255 12.18 23.56 11.54
CA ALA A 255 13.16 24.02 10.55
C ALA A 255 14.62 23.98 11.03
#